data_AF-A0A962K7A0-F1
#
_entry.id   AF-A0A962K7A0-F1
#
_cell.length_a   1.000
_cell.length_b   1.000
_cell.length_c   1.000
_cell.angle_alpha   90.00
_cell.angle_beta   90.00
_cell.angle_gamma   90.00
#
_symmetry.space_group_name_H-M   'P 1'
#
loop_
_entity.id
_entity.type
_entity.pdbx_description
1 polymer ?
#
loop_
_entity_poly.entity_id
_entity_poly.type
_entity_poly.pdbx_seq_one_letter_code
_entity_poly.pdbx_strand_id
1 'polypeptide(L)'
;MCRLRTSAQPITRIKYMITDEIKSKVDRIWDTMWSGGISNPLSVIEQLTYLLFIKRLDEIHTLKEAKAARTGKPIEDPIFGPGQDRLRWSRFKETAPEVIFETVRDDVFPFIKTLGNRGEQDGEAASTYTHHMKDALFMMPTARVLANVVRVLLDPVCQSNC
;
A
#
# COMPACT_ATOMS: atom_id res chain seq x y z
N MET A 1 40.84 40.42 -6.33
CA MET A 1 40.68 39.24 -7.21
C MET A 1 40.23 38.06 -6.37
N CYS A 2 38.92 37.79 -6.29
CA CYS A 2 38.36 36.66 -5.53
C CYS A 2 37.67 35.74 -6.55
N ARG A 3 38.21 34.53 -6.75
CA ARG A 3 37.66 33.55 -7.71
C ARG A 3 36.45 32.84 -7.09
N LEU A 4 35.26 33.05 -7.65
CA LEU A 4 34.10 32.20 -7.42
C LEU A 4 34.37 30.81 -7.98
N ARG A 5 34.57 29.80 -7.12
CA ARG A 5 34.46 28.39 -7.50
C ARG A 5 32.98 28.01 -7.50
N THR A 6 32.35 28.06 -8.66
CA THR A 6 31.03 27.45 -8.85
C THR A 6 31.23 25.93 -8.92
N SER A 7 30.97 25.24 -7.81
CA SER A 7 30.92 23.77 -7.78
C SER A 7 29.59 23.35 -8.41
N ALA A 8 29.62 22.96 -9.69
CA ALA A 8 28.55 22.19 -10.30
C ALA A 8 28.60 20.77 -9.71
N GLN A 9 27.70 20.45 -8.78
CA GLN A 9 27.51 19.08 -8.30
C GLN A 9 26.91 18.24 -9.45
N PRO A 10 27.47 17.06 -9.79
CA PRO A 10 27.00 16.26 -10.91
C PRO A 10 25.64 15.61 -10.59
N ILE A 11 24.76 15.64 -11.59
CA ILE A 11 23.37 15.14 -11.59
C ILE A 11 23.27 13.63 -11.26
N THR A 12 24.39 12.90 -11.20
CA THR A 12 24.48 11.47 -10.86
C THR A 12 24.09 11.13 -9.43
N ARG A 13 24.07 12.08 -8.47
CA ARG A 13 23.71 11.80 -7.07
C ARG A 13 22.22 11.51 -6.85
N ILE A 14 21.34 11.99 -7.73
CA ILE A 14 19.88 11.93 -7.53
C ILE A 14 19.31 10.52 -7.81
N LYS A 15 19.88 9.78 -8.77
CA LYS A 15 19.39 8.45 -9.15
C LYS A 15 19.64 7.38 -8.07
N TYR A 16 20.73 7.52 -7.31
CA TYR A 16 21.06 6.60 -6.21
C TYR A 16 20.21 6.89 -4.96
N MET A 17 19.99 8.15 -4.60
CA MET A 17 19.21 8.51 -3.40
C MET A 17 17.77 7.97 -3.39
N ILE A 18 17.07 8.00 -4.54
CA ILE A 18 15.70 7.46 -4.64
C ILE A 18 15.71 5.93 -4.48
N THR A 19 16.73 5.26 -5.01
CA THR A 19 16.85 3.80 -4.90
C THR A 19 17.23 3.39 -3.48
N ASP A 20 18.10 4.14 -2.81
CA ASP A 20 18.59 3.84 -1.47
C ASP A 20 17.50 4.06 -0.40
N GLU A 21 16.64 5.06 -0.56
CA GLU A 21 15.49 5.26 0.34
C GLU A 21 14.47 4.12 0.22
N ILE A 22 14.13 3.72 -1.01
CA ILE A 22 13.20 2.61 -1.25
C ILE A 22 13.79 1.30 -0.73
N LYS A 23 15.07 1.04 -0.98
CA LYS A 23 15.77 -0.14 -0.43
C LYS A 23 15.75 -0.13 1.10
N SER A 24 16.09 0.99 1.73
CA SER A 24 16.06 1.10 3.20
C SER A 24 14.67 0.86 3.78
N LYS A 25 13.60 1.29 3.10
CA LYS A 25 12.22 0.98 3.51
C LYS A 25 11.92 -0.51 3.41
N VAL A 26 12.31 -1.17 2.31
CA VAL A 26 12.16 -2.61 2.12
C VAL A 26 12.95 -3.41 3.16
N ASP A 27 14.20 -3.00 3.43
CA ASP A 27 15.07 -3.64 4.43
C ASP A 27 14.47 -3.52 5.85
N ARG A 28 13.90 -2.36 6.21
CA ARG A 28 13.21 -2.18 7.50
C ARG A 28 11.98 -3.07 7.65
N ILE A 29 11.21 -3.23 6.57
CA ILE A 29 10.06 -4.14 6.54
C ILE A 29 10.56 -5.57 6.75
N TRP A 30 11.60 -5.97 6.02
CA TRP A 30 12.22 -7.28 6.12
C TRP A 30 12.70 -7.60 7.54
N ASP A 31 13.47 -6.70 8.15
CA ASP A 31 14.00 -6.87 9.53
C ASP A 31 12.88 -6.99 10.57
N THR A 32 11.80 -6.21 10.40
CA THR A 32 10.63 -6.24 11.29
C THR A 32 9.90 -7.58 11.20
N MET A 33 9.75 -8.11 9.99
CA MET A 33 9.07 -9.38 9.72
C MET A 33 9.90 -10.58 10.18
N TRP A 34 11.22 -10.55 9.92
CA TRP A 34 12.17 -11.55 10.38
C TRP A 34 12.20 -11.64 11.91
N SER A 35 12.27 -10.50 12.60
CA SER A 35 12.23 -10.43 14.07
C SER A 35 10.88 -10.88 14.65
N GLY A 36 9.81 -10.81 13.86
CA GLY A 36 8.46 -11.27 14.21
C GLY A 36 8.19 -12.75 13.94
N GLY A 37 9.18 -13.52 13.47
CA GLY A 37 9.06 -14.96 13.22
C GLY A 37 8.57 -15.34 11.82
N ILE A 38 8.45 -14.39 10.87
CA ILE A 38 8.24 -14.71 9.46
C ILE A 38 9.59 -14.79 8.75
N SER A 39 10.00 -16.00 8.40
CA SER A 39 11.27 -16.25 7.71
C SER A 39 11.13 -16.48 6.20
N ASN A 40 9.92 -16.71 5.69
CA ASN A 40 9.71 -17.01 4.28
C ASN A 40 9.57 -15.73 3.43
N PRO A 41 10.53 -15.40 2.55
CA PRO A 41 10.46 -14.21 1.68
C PRO A 41 9.21 -14.15 0.81
N LEU A 42 8.74 -15.31 0.34
CA LEU A 42 7.59 -15.37 -0.55
C LEU A 42 6.33 -14.87 0.16
N SER A 43 6.11 -15.34 1.40
CA SER A 43 4.98 -14.91 2.23
C SER A 43 5.04 -13.42 2.56
N VAL A 44 6.24 -12.86 2.76
CA VAL A 44 6.39 -11.40 3.00
C VAL A 44 5.93 -10.60 1.78
N ILE A 45 6.37 -11.00 0.57
CA ILE A 45 5.97 -10.33 -0.66
C ILE A 45 4.45 -10.42 -0.85
N GLU A 46 3.85 -11.58 -0.61
CA GLU A 46 2.39 -11.76 -0.66
C GLU A 46 1.66 -10.79 0.26
N GLN A 47 2.01 -10.74 1.56
CA GLN A 47 1.33 -9.84 2.49
C GLN A 47 1.52 -8.36 2.12
N LEU A 48 2.69 -7.97 1.61
CA LEU A 48 2.92 -6.61 1.11
C LEU A 48 2.06 -6.31 -0.12
N THR A 49 1.96 -7.23 -1.07
CA THR A 49 1.11 -7.03 -2.25
C THR A 49 -0.35 -6.83 -1.87
N TYR A 50 -0.84 -7.48 -0.81
CA TYR A 50 -2.22 -7.31 -0.34
C TYR A 50 -2.47 -5.92 0.24
N LEU A 51 -1.54 -5.43 1.06
CA LEU A 51 -1.61 -4.08 1.64
C LEU A 51 -1.52 -2.99 0.56
N LEU A 52 -0.65 -3.18 -0.43
CA LEU A 52 -0.55 -2.28 -1.58
C LEU A 52 -1.82 -2.27 -2.42
N PHE A 53 -2.46 -3.43 -2.58
CA PHE A 53 -3.69 -3.53 -3.34
C PHE A 53 -4.83 -2.74 -2.70
N ILE A 54 -5.08 -2.88 -1.39
CA ILE A 54 -6.12 -2.11 -0.72
C ILE A 54 -5.82 -0.61 -0.72
N LYS A 55 -4.55 -0.22 -0.56
CA LYS A 55 -4.14 1.18 -0.70
C LYS A 55 -4.46 1.71 -2.10
N ARG A 56 -4.18 0.93 -3.14
CA ARG A 56 -4.48 1.28 -4.53
C ARG A 56 -5.98 1.40 -4.78
N LEU A 57 -6.79 0.50 -4.25
CA LEU A 57 -8.25 0.56 -4.34
C LEU A 57 -8.81 1.83 -3.69
N ASP A 58 -8.29 2.21 -2.51
CA ASP A 58 -8.68 3.42 -1.81
C ASP A 58 -8.29 4.70 -2.60
N GLU A 59 -7.12 4.74 -3.20
CA GLU A 59 -6.71 5.84 -4.08
C GLU A 59 -7.65 6.00 -5.28
N ILE A 60 -7.98 4.89 -5.96
CA ILE A 60 -8.89 4.92 -7.11
C ILE A 60 -10.28 5.39 -6.67
N HIS A 61 -10.79 4.90 -5.54
CA HIS A 61 -12.07 5.34 -5.01
C HIS A 61 -12.07 6.84 -4.68
N THR A 62 -11.02 7.34 -4.04
CA THR A 62 -10.84 8.76 -3.72
C THR A 62 -10.80 9.62 -4.99
N LEU A 63 -10.15 9.14 -6.06
CA LEU A 63 -10.16 9.82 -7.36
C LEU A 63 -11.55 9.86 -7.99
N LYS A 64 -12.32 8.77 -7.88
CA LYS A 64 -13.72 8.73 -8.33
C LYS A 64 -14.61 9.68 -7.53
N GLU A 65 -14.45 9.75 -6.20
CA GLU A 65 -15.12 10.73 -5.34
C GLU A 65 -14.81 12.17 -5.76
N ALA A 66 -13.53 12.49 -5.98
CA ALA A 66 -13.11 13.81 -6.41
C ALA A 66 -13.68 14.17 -7.79
N LYS A 67 -13.76 13.20 -8.72
CA LYS A 67 -14.40 13.39 -10.02
C LYS A 67 -15.90 13.65 -9.88
N ALA A 68 -16.60 12.85 -9.09
CA ALA A 68 -18.04 13.01 -8.79
C ALA A 68 -18.35 14.38 -8.17
N ALA A 69 -17.54 14.82 -7.21
CA ALA A 69 -17.68 16.14 -6.59
C ALA A 69 -17.51 17.30 -7.58
N ARG A 70 -16.62 17.15 -8.58
CA ARG A 70 -16.39 18.15 -9.63
C ARG A 70 -17.48 18.18 -10.69
N THR A 71 -18.04 17.03 -11.05
CA THR A 71 -19.06 16.91 -12.10
C THR A 71 -20.49 17.02 -11.57
N GLY A 72 -20.69 16.95 -10.25
CA GLY A 72 -22.00 16.92 -9.61
C GLY A 72 -22.78 15.62 -9.88
N LYS A 73 -22.14 14.59 -10.44
CA LYS A 73 -22.75 13.29 -10.72
C LYS A 73 -22.43 12.29 -9.61
N PRO A 74 -23.28 11.27 -9.37
CA PRO A 74 -22.95 10.18 -8.45
C PRO A 74 -21.70 9.42 -8.91
N ILE A 75 -21.04 8.72 -7.98
CA ILE A 75 -19.86 7.90 -8.27
C ILE A 75 -20.26 6.74 -9.20
N GLU A 76 -19.61 6.66 -10.36
CA GLU A 76 -19.74 5.54 -11.30
C GLU A 76 -18.92 4.34 -10.79
N ASP A 77 -19.59 3.19 -10.62
CA ASP A 77 -19.04 1.91 -10.14
C ASP A 77 -18.17 2.04 -8.88
N PRO A 78 -18.78 2.32 -7.71
CA PRO A 78 -18.04 2.52 -6.48
C PRO A 78 -17.34 1.22 -6.06
N ILE A 79 -16.02 1.31 -5.81
CA ILE A 79 -15.22 0.19 -5.30
C ILE A 79 -15.71 -0.24 -3.90
N PHE A 80 -15.96 0.72 -3.03
CA PHE A 80 -16.51 0.53 -1.69
C PHE A 80 -17.97 0.96 -1.71
N GLY A 81 -18.86 0.07 -1.28
CA GLY A 81 -20.29 0.35 -1.14
C GLY A 81 -20.62 1.19 0.10
N PRO A 82 -21.89 1.59 0.27
CA PRO A 82 -22.36 2.30 1.45
C PRO A 82 -22.05 1.50 2.73
N GLY A 83 -21.44 2.15 3.72
CA GLY A 83 -21.07 1.52 5.00
C GLY A 83 -19.78 0.70 4.98
N GLN A 84 -19.07 0.64 3.86
CA GLN A 84 -17.75 0.00 3.73
C GLN A 84 -16.58 0.97 3.95
N ASP A 85 -16.83 2.17 4.45
CA ASP A 85 -15.79 3.17 4.71
C ASP A 85 -14.68 2.66 5.63
N ARG A 86 -15.02 1.81 6.61
CA ARG A 86 -14.02 1.20 7.51
C ARG A 86 -12.98 0.33 6.80
N LEU A 87 -13.30 -0.15 5.59
CA LEU A 87 -12.38 -0.95 4.76
C LEU A 87 -11.36 -0.10 4.01
N ARG A 88 -11.54 1.22 3.99
CA ARG A 88 -10.67 2.14 3.24
C ARG A 88 -9.36 2.33 3.98
N TRP A 89 -8.26 2.18 3.24
CA TRP A 89 -6.91 2.41 3.76
C TRP A 89 -6.79 3.76 4.48
N SER A 90 -7.28 4.83 3.86
CA SER A 90 -7.35 6.19 4.43
C SER A 90 -8.02 6.28 5.80
N ARG A 91 -8.90 5.35 6.17
CA ARG A 91 -9.66 5.38 7.43
C ARG A 91 -8.98 4.61 8.55
N PHE A 92 -8.48 3.40 8.29
CA PHE A 92 -7.92 2.57 9.35
C PHE A 92 -6.41 2.77 9.57
N LYS A 93 -5.66 3.28 8.58
CA LYS A 93 -4.19 3.33 8.63
C LYS A 93 -3.58 4.11 9.81
N GLU A 94 -4.32 5.03 10.41
CA GLU A 94 -3.92 5.87 11.54
C GLU A 94 -4.56 5.44 12.87
N THR A 95 -5.24 4.30 12.90
CA THR A 95 -5.87 3.76 14.11
C THR A 95 -4.88 2.97 14.97
N ALA A 96 -5.33 2.47 16.13
CA ALA A 96 -4.49 1.65 16.99
C ALA A 96 -4.04 0.36 16.28
N PRO A 97 -2.83 -0.16 16.54
CA PRO A 97 -2.30 -1.35 15.88
C PRO A 97 -3.25 -2.55 15.90
N GLU A 98 -3.94 -2.78 17.01
CA GLU A 98 -4.90 -3.86 17.21
C GLU A 98 -6.10 -3.70 16.28
N VAL A 99 -6.61 -2.47 16.16
CA VAL A 99 -7.73 -2.12 15.27
C VAL A 99 -7.33 -2.29 13.81
N ILE A 100 -6.12 -1.87 13.43
CA ILE A 100 -5.58 -2.11 12.09
C ILE A 100 -5.56 -3.61 11.80
N PHE A 101 -5.07 -4.40 12.74
CA PHE A 101 -4.93 -5.84 12.58
C PHE A 101 -6.27 -6.55 12.41
N GLU A 102 -7.23 -6.27 13.29
CA GLU A 102 -8.58 -6.82 13.21
C GLU A 102 -9.27 -6.40 11.91
N THR A 103 -9.23 -5.10 11.58
CA THR A 103 -9.83 -4.57 10.34
C THR A 103 -9.22 -5.22 9.10
N VAL A 104 -7.89 -5.38 9.07
CA VAL A 104 -7.21 -5.97 7.91
C VAL A 104 -7.53 -7.45 7.78
N ARG A 105 -7.46 -8.20 8.88
CA ARG A 105 -7.67 -9.66 8.91
C ARG A 105 -9.13 -10.04 8.65
N ASP A 106 -10.05 -9.41 9.35
CA ASP A 106 -11.44 -9.88 9.45
C ASP A 106 -12.37 -9.24 8.42
N ASP A 107 -11.99 -8.07 7.91
CA ASP A 107 -12.86 -7.19 7.12
C ASP A 107 -12.28 -6.94 5.71
N VAL A 108 -11.06 -6.42 5.64
CA VAL A 108 -10.39 -6.06 4.37
C VAL A 108 -9.98 -7.30 3.59
N PHE A 109 -9.41 -8.32 4.23
CA PHE A 109 -8.94 -9.52 3.54
C PHE A 109 -10.09 -10.32 2.86
N PRO A 110 -11.25 -10.57 3.52
CA PRO A 110 -12.41 -11.16 2.84
C PRO A 110 -12.97 -10.29 1.71
N PHE A 111 -12.98 -8.97 1.89
CA PHE A 111 -13.45 -8.04 0.87
C PHE A 111 -12.58 -8.11 -0.40
N ILE A 112 -11.26 -8.11 -0.22
CA ILE A 112 -10.29 -8.21 -1.29
C ILE A 112 -10.42 -9.54 -2.05
N LYS A 113 -10.56 -10.68 -1.34
CA LYS A 113 -10.81 -11.98 -1.98
C LYS A 113 -12.07 -11.97 -2.83
N THR A 114 -13.13 -11.34 -2.34
CA THR A 114 -14.39 -11.21 -3.07
C THR A 114 -14.25 -10.34 -4.32
N LEU A 115 -13.38 -9.33 -4.31
CA LEU A 115 -13.05 -8.55 -5.51
C LEU A 115 -12.21 -9.35 -6.52
N GLY A 116 -11.19 -10.08 -6.05
CA GLY A 116 -10.40 -10.95 -6.90
C GLY A 116 -11.25 -11.97 -7.66
N ASN A 117 -12.25 -12.55 -7.01
CA ASN A 117 -13.17 -13.51 -7.66
C ASN A 117 -14.15 -12.85 -8.65
N ARG A 118 -14.36 -11.52 -8.58
CA ARG A 118 -15.25 -10.77 -9.50
C ARG A 118 -14.50 -10.16 -10.69
N GLY A 119 -13.16 -10.07 -10.62
CA GLY A 119 -12.30 -9.32 -11.54
C GLY A 119 -12.07 -9.94 -12.92
N GLU A 120 -12.77 -10.99 -13.34
CA GLU A 120 -12.61 -11.57 -14.68
C GLU A 120 -13.02 -10.61 -15.83
N GLN A 121 -13.64 -9.46 -15.54
CA GLN A 121 -14.17 -8.54 -16.56
C GLN A 121 -13.28 -7.32 -16.90
N ASP A 122 -12.28 -6.96 -16.08
CA ASP A 122 -11.42 -5.79 -16.33
C ASP A 122 -9.96 -6.22 -16.58
N GLY A 123 -9.54 -6.11 -17.83
CA GLY A 123 -8.39 -6.81 -18.42
C GLY A 123 -7.01 -6.65 -17.77
N GLU A 124 -6.22 -7.71 -17.96
CA GLU A 124 -4.76 -7.86 -17.86
C GLU A 124 -4.08 -7.77 -16.49
N ALA A 125 -4.62 -7.08 -15.49
CA ALA A 125 -4.04 -7.06 -14.13
C ALA A 125 -4.78 -7.96 -13.12
N ALA A 126 -6.01 -8.36 -13.43
CA ALA A 126 -6.86 -9.11 -12.51
C ALA A 126 -6.59 -10.62 -12.52
N SER A 127 -6.25 -11.24 -13.66
CA SER A 127 -6.14 -12.70 -13.78
C SER A 127 -5.04 -13.32 -12.89
N THR A 128 -3.81 -12.78 -12.93
CA THR A 128 -2.70 -13.22 -12.07
C THR A 128 -3.05 -13.01 -10.59
N TYR A 129 -3.66 -11.87 -10.27
CA TYR A 129 -4.08 -11.54 -8.92
C TYR A 129 -5.15 -12.51 -8.36
N THR A 130 -6.19 -12.79 -9.15
CA THR A 130 -7.28 -13.73 -8.81
C THR A 130 -6.74 -15.13 -8.52
N HIS A 131 -5.78 -15.61 -9.31
CA HIS A 131 -5.13 -16.90 -9.07
C HIS A 131 -4.38 -16.94 -7.73
N HIS A 132 -3.66 -15.88 -7.38
CA HIS A 132 -2.95 -15.79 -6.10
C HIS A 132 -3.85 -15.47 -4.90
N MET A 133 -5.10 -15.03 -5.12
CA MET A 133 -6.08 -14.72 -4.06
C MET A 133 -6.89 -15.92 -3.58
N LYS A 134 -7.11 -16.93 -4.43
CA LYS A 134 -8.05 -18.03 -4.15
C LYS A 134 -7.71 -18.77 -2.84
N ASP A 135 -6.44 -19.08 -2.64
CA ASP A 135 -5.94 -19.84 -1.48
C ASP A 135 -5.14 -18.96 -0.50
N ALA A 136 -5.17 -17.64 -0.68
CA ALA A 136 -4.40 -16.71 0.15
C ALA A 136 -4.81 -16.80 1.63
N LEU A 137 -3.84 -16.79 2.54
CA LEU A 137 -4.07 -16.66 3.97
C LEU A 137 -3.40 -15.39 4.49
N PHE A 138 -4.06 -14.72 5.43
CA PHE A 138 -3.45 -13.60 6.14
C PHE A 138 -2.49 -14.17 7.19
N MET A 139 -1.19 -13.96 6.98
CA MET A 139 -0.13 -14.63 7.75
C MET A 139 0.63 -13.68 8.67
N MET A 140 0.13 -12.47 8.93
CA MET A 140 0.80 -11.51 9.81
C MET A 140 0.80 -11.99 11.27
N PRO A 141 1.97 -11.99 11.95
CA PRO A 141 2.13 -12.66 13.23
C PRO A 141 1.59 -11.82 14.38
N THR A 142 1.68 -10.49 14.28
CA THR A 142 1.23 -9.57 15.33
C THR A 142 0.75 -8.23 14.77
N ALA A 143 -0.12 -7.56 15.53
CA ALA A 143 -0.59 -6.21 15.26
C ALA A 143 0.54 -5.18 15.12
N ARG A 144 1.58 -5.30 15.94
CA ARG A 144 2.73 -4.39 15.94
C ARG A 144 3.53 -4.46 14.65
N VAL A 145 3.73 -5.67 14.12
CA VAL A 145 4.41 -5.89 12.84
C VAL A 145 3.61 -5.25 11.71
N LEU A 146 2.30 -5.51 11.65
CA LEU A 146 1.43 -4.92 10.64
C LEU A 146 1.43 -3.39 10.72
N ALA A 147 1.28 -2.80 11.90
CA ALA A 147 1.27 -1.35 12.08
C ALA A 147 2.59 -0.70 11.62
N ASN A 148 3.73 -1.36 11.87
CA ASN A 148 5.02 -0.90 11.37
C ASN A 148 5.09 -0.94 9.84
N VAL A 149 4.60 -2.01 9.21
CA VAL A 149 4.56 -2.13 7.74
C VAL A 149 3.63 -1.07 7.16
N VAL A 150 2.42 -0.91 7.70
CA VAL A 150 1.48 0.13 7.30
C VAL A 150 2.15 1.49 7.39
N ARG A 151 2.79 1.83 8.51
CA ARG A 151 3.50 3.10 8.68
C ARG A 151 4.60 3.33 7.63
N VAL A 152 5.41 2.33 7.32
CA VAL A 152 6.43 2.45 6.25
C VAL A 152 5.79 2.67 4.88
N LEU A 153 4.60 2.09 4.63
CA LEU A 153 3.80 2.33 3.43
C LEU A 153 3.06 3.68 3.43
N LEU A 154 2.89 4.31 4.60
CA LEU A 154 2.34 5.66 4.75
C LEU A 154 3.34 6.75 4.42
N ASP A 155 4.61 6.51 4.70
CA ASP A 155 5.66 7.47 4.43
C ASP A 155 5.69 7.72 2.92
N PRO A 156 5.23 8.89 2.44
CA PRO A 156 5.45 9.23 1.04
C PRO A 156 6.94 9.03 0.78
N VAL A 157 7.28 8.44 -0.37
CA VAL A 157 8.63 8.71 -0.90
C VAL A 157 8.62 10.23 -1.01
N CYS A 158 9.29 10.91 -0.09
CA CYS A 158 9.43 12.35 -0.15
C CYS A 158 10.26 12.59 -1.40
N GLN A 159 9.59 12.69 -2.55
CA GLN A 159 10.08 13.43 -3.69
C GLN A 159 10.13 14.87 -3.18
N SER A 160 11.28 15.20 -2.60
CA SER A 160 11.59 16.49 -2.02
C SER A 160 11.30 17.57 -3.05
N ASN A 161 10.16 18.22 -2.90
CA ASN A 161 9.87 19.55 -3.40
C ASN A 161 9.23 20.33 -2.23
N CYS A 162 10.08 20.67 -1.27
CA CYS A 162 10.04 21.92 -0.52
C CYS A 162 11.42 22.55 -0.64
#